data_AF-A0A818UWL4-F1
#
_entry.id   AF-A0A818UWL4-F1
#
_cell.length_a   1.000
_cell.length_b   1.000
_cell.length_c   1.000
_cell.angle_alpha   90.00
_cell.angle_beta   90.00
_cell.angle_gamma   90.00
#
_symmetry.space_group_name_H-M   'P 1'
#
loop_
_entity.id
_entity.type
_entity.pdbx_description
1 polymer ?
#
loop_
_entity_poly.entity_id
_entity_poly.type
_entity_poly.pdbx_seq_one_letter_code
_entity_poly.pdbx_strand_id
1 'polypeptide(L)'
;MLVNMDKLLGNMKSKPIAGPKLLSLDNTHTCKVNLDSLIIDGQTVQSEPVHTSQSGYNLALSFGICVDEQSEKSYLSISFIILPGEFDAILPWPFRFPITISILDLKGSKKNISHSIPWDARKVIFNRPASNANVSFQITQFCLVDILRANSNTYVQDGFIFVQLHINFMESCAQPTPNKEWLKTTQDPIQTNILENMMTN
;
A
#
# COMPACT_ATOMS: atom_id res chain seq x y z
N MET A 1 6.35 -8.76 49.59
CA MET A 1 6.90 -8.17 48.35
C MET A 1 7.17 -9.21 47.24
N LEU A 2 7.57 -10.46 47.56
CA LEU A 2 7.87 -11.51 46.56
C LEU A 2 6.67 -12.01 45.73
N VAL A 3 5.46 -12.05 46.30
CA VAL A 3 4.23 -12.53 45.63
C VAL A 3 3.88 -11.74 44.36
N ASN A 4 4.37 -10.51 44.25
CA ASN A 4 4.07 -9.63 43.12
C ASN A 4 4.96 -9.92 41.89
N MET A 5 6.19 -10.42 42.09
CA MET A 5 7.10 -10.74 40.98
C MET A 5 6.70 -12.02 40.25
N ASP A 6 6.27 -13.06 40.96
CA ASP A 6 5.83 -14.31 40.34
C ASP A 6 4.55 -14.11 39.51
N LYS A 7 3.68 -13.22 39.99
CA LYS A 7 2.46 -12.80 39.27
C LYS A 7 2.77 -11.97 38.03
N LEU A 8 3.80 -11.11 38.11
CA LEU A 8 4.30 -10.34 36.98
C LEU A 8 4.99 -11.24 35.93
N LEU A 9 5.80 -12.20 36.37
CA LEU A 9 6.46 -13.19 35.52
C LEU A 9 5.45 -14.13 34.86
N GLY A 10 4.40 -14.54 35.58
CA GLY A 10 3.28 -15.28 35.02
C GLY A 10 2.56 -14.53 33.90
N ASN A 11 2.29 -13.24 34.11
CA ASN A 11 1.65 -12.37 33.11
C ASN A 11 2.53 -12.06 31.90
N MET A 12 3.87 -12.00 32.07
CA MET A 12 4.81 -11.82 30.96
C MET A 12 4.96 -13.10 30.13
N LYS A 13 4.92 -14.28 30.75
CA LYS A 13 4.99 -15.58 30.06
C LYS A 13 3.69 -15.95 29.34
N SER A 14 2.55 -15.40 29.75
CA SER A 14 1.24 -15.70 29.18
C SER A 14 0.83 -14.80 28.02
N LYS A 15 1.52 -13.66 27.82
CA LYS A 15 1.30 -12.83 26.63
C LYS A 15 2.17 -13.36 25.50
N PRO A 16 1.60 -13.92 24.42
CA PRO A 16 2.41 -14.18 23.24
C PRO A 16 3.08 -12.86 22.84
N ILE A 17 4.39 -12.89 22.66
CA ILE A 17 5.14 -11.77 22.08
C ILE A 17 4.80 -11.77 20.58
N ALA A 18 3.58 -11.35 20.27
CA ALA A 18 3.17 -11.12 18.90
C ALA A 18 3.71 -9.74 18.53
N GLY A 19 4.91 -9.73 17.94
CA GLY A 19 5.43 -8.55 17.28
C GLY A 19 4.52 -8.12 16.11
N PRO A 20 4.71 -6.90 15.57
CA PRO A 20 3.97 -6.47 14.40
C PRO A 20 4.17 -7.47 13.26
N LYS A 21 3.10 -7.72 12.50
CA LYS A 21 3.19 -8.54 11.29
C LYS A 21 4.05 -7.79 10.27
N LEU A 22 5.13 -8.41 9.83
CA LEU A 22 6.04 -7.83 8.84
C LEU A 22 5.76 -8.41 7.46
N LEU A 23 6.21 -7.71 6.41
CA LEU A 23 6.35 -8.32 5.09
C LEU A 23 7.28 -9.53 5.16
N SER A 24 7.00 -10.51 4.32
CA SER A 24 7.89 -11.62 4.01
C SER A 24 9.18 -11.12 3.34
N LEU A 25 10.20 -11.98 3.28
CA LEU A 25 11.51 -11.66 2.70
C LEU A 25 11.44 -11.24 1.22
N ASP A 26 10.42 -11.69 0.51
CA ASP A 26 10.12 -11.34 -0.87
C ASP A 26 9.26 -10.07 -0.99
N ASN A 27 9.15 -9.27 0.08
CA ASN A 27 8.35 -8.04 0.16
C ASN A 27 6.84 -8.26 -0.04
N THR A 28 6.35 -9.46 0.28
CA THR A 28 4.93 -9.80 0.17
C THR A 28 4.23 -9.88 1.52
N HIS A 29 2.91 -9.69 1.50
CA HIS A 29 2.02 -10.00 2.60
C HIS A 29 0.77 -10.67 2.05
N THR A 30 0.47 -11.87 2.53
CA THR A 30 -0.74 -12.60 2.12
C THR A 30 -1.77 -12.57 3.24
N CYS A 31 -2.98 -12.16 2.90
CA CYS A 31 -4.14 -12.21 3.77
C CYS A 31 -5.15 -13.24 3.26
N LYS A 32 -5.84 -13.89 4.21
CA LYS A 32 -6.91 -14.84 3.94
C LYS A 32 -8.24 -14.13 4.19
N VAL A 33 -9.13 -14.13 3.20
CA VAL A 33 -10.39 -13.37 3.25
C VAL A 33 -11.56 -14.33 3.03
N ASN A 34 -12.56 -14.27 3.92
CA ASN A 34 -13.79 -15.04 3.75
C ASN A 34 -14.67 -14.37 2.71
N LEU A 35 -14.99 -15.09 1.64
CA LEU A 35 -15.78 -14.55 0.54
C LEU A 35 -17.26 -14.37 0.94
N ASP A 36 -17.80 -15.25 1.79
CA ASP A 36 -19.19 -15.19 2.22
C ASP A 36 -19.47 -13.94 3.06
N SER A 37 -18.52 -13.52 3.89
CA SER A 37 -18.61 -12.27 4.66
C SER A 37 -18.71 -11.03 3.75
N LEU A 38 -18.15 -11.10 2.54
CA LEU A 38 -18.24 -10.00 1.57
C LEU A 38 -19.55 -10.07 0.78
N ILE A 39 -19.91 -11.25 0.27
CA ILE A 39 -21.01 -11.42 -0.68
C ILE A 39 -22.37 -11.51 0.02
N ILE A 40 -22.45 -12.28 1.11
CA ILE A 40 -23.71 -12.58 1.80
C ILE A 40 -23.99 -11.51 2.85
N ASP A 41 -23.02 -11.23 3.71
CA ASP A 41 -23.20 -10.28 4.80
C ASP A 41 -23.08 -8.82 4.31
N GLY A 42 -22.58 -8.61 3.09
CA GLY A 42 -22.35 -7.28 2.50
C GLY A 42 -21.32 -6.46 3.30
N GLN A 43 -20.48 -7.11 4.10
CA GLN A 43 -19.55 -6.44 4.99
C GLN A 43 -18.26 -6.06 4.26
N THR A 44 -17.74 -4.89 4.61
CA THR A 44 -16.36 -4.55 4.29
C THR A 44 -15.44 -5.23 5.30
N VAL A 45 -14.53 -6.06 4.83
CA VAL A 45 -13.56 -6.77 5.66
C VAL A 45 -12.20 -6.09 5.53
N GLN A 46 -11.52 -5.85 6.65
CA GLN A 46 -10.18 -5.26 6.66
C GLN A 46 -9.13 -6.30 7.04
N SER A 47 -7.97 -6.26 6.39
CA SER A 47 -6.83 -7.10 6.78
C SER A 47 -6.23 -6.61 8.10
N GLU A 48 -5.52 -7.50 8.80
CA GLU A 48 -4.58 -7.05 9.81
C GLU A 48 -3.56 -6.07 9.19
N PRO A 49 -3.14 -5.04 9.93
CA PRO A 49 -2.05 -4.18 9.49
C PRO A 49 -0.74 -4.96 9.32
N VAL A 50 0.03 -4.61 8.30
CA VAL A 50 1.35 -5.16 8.02
C VAL A 50 2.37 -4.03 7.90
N HIS A 51 3.53 -4.23 8.54
CA HIS A 51 4.62 -3.28 8.49
C HIS A 51 5.64 -3.68 7.41
N THR A 52 6.16 -2.71 6.68
CA THR A 52 7.18 -2.99 5.64
C THR A 52 8.52 -3.43 6.24
N SER A 53 8.81 -3.03 7.47
CA SER A 53 9.95 -3.46 8.29
C SER A 53 9.66 -3.12 9.76
N GLN A 54 10.56 -3.46 10.68
CA GLN A 54 10.41 -3.11 12.10
C GLN A 54 10.20 -1.61 12.35
N SER A 55 10.76 -0.76 11.49
CA SER A 55 10.61 0.69 11.52
C SER A 55 10.07 1.24 10.20
N GLY A 56 9.19 0.47 9.56
CA GLY A 56 8.66 0.72 8.23
C GLY A 56 7.27 1.35 8.20
N TYR A 57 6.70 1.45 7.00
CA TYR A 57 5.33 1.90 6.79
C TYR A 57 4.34 0.89 7.35
N ASN A 58 3.23 1.38 7.90
CA ASN A 58 2.10 0.56 8.36
C ASN A 58 1.00 0.54 7.28
N LEU A 59 0.69 -0.63 6.76
CA LEU A 59 -0.16 -0.82 5.57
C LEU A 59 -1.32 -1.76 5.88
N ALA A 60 -2.46 -1.59 5.20
CA ALA A 60 -3.57 -2.53 5.26
C ALA A 60 -4.30 -2.63 3.92
N LEU A 61 -5.05 -3.72 3.75
CA LEU A 61 -6.01 -3.90 2.68
C LEU A 61 -7.44 -3.88 3.24
N SER A 62 -8.38 -3.39 2.44
CA SER A 62 -9.80 -3.50 2.71
C SER A 62 -10.50 -4.15 1.52
N PHE A 63 -11.47 -5.01 1.79
CA PHE A 63 -12.20 -5.82 0.82
C PHE A 63 -13.68 -5.50 0.91
N GLY A 64 -14.35 -5.34 -0.22
CA GLY A 64 -15.80 -5.12 -0.27
C GLY A 64 -16.35 -5.46 -1.64
N ILE A 65 -17.67 -5.40 -1.79
CA ILE A 65 -18.35 -5.62 -3.08
C ILE A 65 -18.76 -4.28 -3.68
N CYS A 66 -18.49 -4.10 -4.96
CA CYS A 66 -18.96 -2.97 -5.76
C CYS A 66 -19.87 -3.50 -6.86
N VAL A 67 -21.11 -2.99 -6.92
CA VAL A 67 -22.06 -3.36 -7.97
C VAL A 67 -22.02 -2.31 -9.07
N ASP A 68 -21.85 -2.76 -10.30
CA ASP A 68 -22.01 -1.92 -11.48
C ASP A 68 -23.50 -1.79 -11.80
N GLU A 69 -24.04 -0.59 -11.63
CA GLU A 69 -25.46 -0.29 -11.82
C GLU A 69 -25.94 -0.55 -13.25
N GLN A 70 -25.05 -0.45 -14.26
CA GLN A 70 -25.47 -0.60 -15.66
C GLN A 70 -25.51 -2.06 -16.11
N SER A 71 -24.57 -2.87 -15.64
CA SER A 71 -24.46 -4.27 -16.04
C SER A 71 -25.05 -5.25 -15.03
N GLU A 72 -25.49 -4.75 -13.87
CA GLU A 72 -25.92 -5.53 -12.70
C GLU A 72 -24.86 -6.53 -12.21
N LYS A 73 -23.60 -6.33 -12.63
CA LYS A 73 -22.48 -7.20 -12.24
C LYS A 73 -21.90 -6.74 -10.92
N SER A 74 -21.64 -7.72 -10.05
CA SER A 74 -20.92 -7.50 -8.81
C SER A 74 -19.44 -7.79 -8.98
N TYR A 75 -18.60 -6.88 -8.50
CA TYR A 75 -17.16 -7.01 -8.49
C TYR A 75 -16.65 -7.02 -7.05
N LEU A 76 -15.65 -7.86 -6.79
CA LEU A 76 -14.78 -7.69 -5.65
C LEU A 76 -14.00 -6.38 -5.86
N SER A 77 -14.05 -5.53 -4.85
CA SER A 77 -13.24 -4.33 -4.76
C SER A 77 -12.18 -4.50 -3.67
N ILE A 78 -10.97 -4.03 -3.95
CA ILE A 78 -9.84 -4.07 -3.01
C ILE A 78 -9.27 -2.67 -2.88
N SER A 79 -9.11 -2.21 -1.65
CA SER A 79 -8.54 -0.91 -1.31
C SER A 79 -7.21 -1.06 -0.60
N PHE A 80 -6.22 -0.27 -1.02
CA PHE A 80 -4.95 -0.12 -0.33
C PHE A 80 -4.98 1.09 0.61
N ILE A 81 -4.52 0.89 1.84
CA ILE A 81 -4.57 1.88 2.91
C ILE A 81 -3.17 2.03 3.53
N ILE A 82 -2.71 3.28 3.64
CA ILE A 82 -1.57 3.63 4.49
C ILE A 82 -2.12 4.08 5.83
N LEU A 83 -1.69 3.41 6.90
CA LEU A 83 -2.04 3.69 8.28
C LEU A 83 -0.91 4.50 8.95
N PRO A 84 -1.20 5.30 9.98
CA PRO A 84 -0.17 5.94 10.77
C PRO A 84 0.76 4.90 11.41
N GLY A 85 2.05 5.16 11.30
CA GLY A 85 3.13 4.35 11.86
C GLY A 85 3.96 5.12 12.89
N GLU A 86 4.55 4.41 13.84
CA GLU A 86 5.42 4.99 14.88
C GLU A 86 6.65 5.70 14.28
N PHE A 87 7.12 5.22 13.13
CA PHE A 87 8.34 5.69 12.47
C PHE A 87 8.07 6.64 11.29
N ASP A 88 6.84 7.13 11.10
CA ASP A 88 6.47 7.98 9.96
C ASP A 88 7.32 9.25 9.83
N ALA A 89 7.92 9.72 10.93
CA ALA A 89 8.79 10.90 10.93
C ALA A 89 10.14 10.68 10.22
N ILE A 90 10.63 9.44 10.13
CA ILE A 90 11.92 9.10 9.51
C ILE A 90 11.77 8.43 8.13
N LEU A 91 10.54 8.13 7.72
CA LEU A 91 10.25 7.51 6.44
C LEU A 91 10.16 8.55 5.31
N PRO A 92 10.56 8.20 4.08
CA PRO A 92 10.39 9.08 2.93
C PRO A 92 8.92 9.21 2.54
N TRP A 93 8.50 10.42 2.20
CA TRP A 93 7.14 10.73 1.74
C TRP A 93 7.16 11.61 0.49
N PRO A 94 6.18 11.48 -0.43
CA PRO A 94 5.08 10.48 -0.41
C PRO A 94 5.59 9.04 -0.63
N PHE A 95 4.78 8.05 -0.24
CA PHE A 95 5.04 6.64 -0.50
C PHE A 95 5.27 6.41 -2.00
N ARG A 96 6.40 5.80 -2.36
CA ARG A 96 6.94 5.80 -3.74
C ARG A 96 7.29 4.46 -4.35
N PHE A 97 6.85 3.39 -3.70
CA PHE A 97 7.13 2.04 -4.16
C PHE A 97 5.95 1.53 -5.00
N PRO A 98 6.20 0.88 -6.15
CA PRO A 98 5.17 0.18 -6.90
C PRO A 98 4.50 -0.87 -6.03
N ILE A 99 3.18 -0.92 -6.13
CA ILE A 99 2.34 -1.86 -5.39
C ILE A 99 1.64 -2.76 -6.40
N THR A 100 1.70 -4.06 -6.18
CA THR A 100 0.88 -5.03 -6.89
C THR A 100 0.03 -5.79 -5.87
N ILE A 101 -1.26 -5.90 -6.16
CA ILE A 101 -2.21 -6.70 -5.39
C ILE A 101 -2.66 -7.86 -6.29
N SER A 102 -2.68 -9.07 -5.74
CA SER A 102 -2.98 -10.28 -6.48
C SER A 102 -3.91 -11.21 -5.71
N ILE A 103 -4.96 -11.72 -6.36
CA ILE A 103 -5.67 -12.93 -5.90
C ILE A 103 -4.89 -14.14 -6.39
N LEU A 104 -4.48 -15.00 -5.46
CA LEU A 104 -3.61 -16.13 -5.76
C LEU A 104 -4.38 -17.28 -6.41
N ASP A 105 -3.81 -17.85 -7.47
CA ASP A 105 -4.24 -19.14 -8.02
C ASP A 105 -3.72 -20.28 -7.13
N LEU A 106 -4.64 -21.04 -6.54
CA LEU A 106 -4.36 -22.09 -5.57
C LEU A 106 -4.04 -23.43 -6.22
N LYS A 107 -4.27 -23.60 -7.54
CA LYS A 107 -4.01 -24.86 -8.26
C LYS A 107 -2.65 -24.88 -8.97
N GLY A 108 -1.77 -23.91 -8.67
CA GLY A 108 -0.36 -23.95 -9.08
C GLY A 108 -0.08 -23.58 -10.54
N SER A 109 -1.08 -23.15 -11.31
CA SER A 109 -0.88 -22.65 -12.68
C SER A 109 -0.29 -21.22 -12.70
N LYS A 110 -0.17 -20.59 -11.53
CA LYS A 110 0.38 -19.24 -11.31
C LYS A 110 -0.36 -18.14 -12.08
N LYS A 111 -1.63 -18.38 -12.43
CA LYS A 111 -2.50 -17.42 -13.13
C LYS A 111 -3.18 -16.48 -12.13
N ASN A 112 -2.40 -15.72 -11.37
CA ASN A 112 -2.94 -14.79 -10.38
C ASN A 112 -3.70 -13.64 -11.06
N ILE A 113 -4.85 -13.24 -10.51
CA ILE A 113 -5.55 -12.02 -10.95
C ILE A 113 -4.88 -10.84 -10.24
N SER A 114 -4.17 -10.00 -11.00
CA SER A 114 -3.28 -8.99 -10.43
C SER A 114 -3.56 -7.60 -10.98
N HIS A 115 -3.51 -6.60 -10.10
CA HIS A 115 -3.57 -5.19 -10.45
C HIS A 115 -2.43 -4.43 -9.77
N SER A 116 -1.76 -3.58 -10.53
CA SER A 116 -0.77 -2.66 -9.98
C SER A 116 -1.38 -1.29 -9.73
N ILE A 117 -1.04 -0.68 -8.61
CA ILE A 117 -1.46 0.68 -8.29
C ILE A 117 -0.50 1.64 -9.00
N PRO A 118 -0.99 2.50 -9.92
CA PRO A 118 -0.13 3.47 -10.57
C PRO A 118 0.35 4.48 -9.53
N TRP A 119 1.67 4.64 -9.44
CA TRP A 119 2.25 5.66 -8.59
C TRP A 119 1.97 7.06 -9.12
N ASP A 120 1.55 7.96 -8.23
CA ASP A 120 1.35 9.38 -8.54
C ASP A 120 1.60 10.22 -7.29
N ALA A 121 2.75 10.91 -7.23
CA ALA A 121 3.14 11.78 -6.11
C ALA A 121 2.10 12.85 -5.76
N ARG A 122 1.22 13.22 -6.68
CA ARG A 122 0.20 14.27 -6.44
C ARG A 122 -1.02 13.73 -5.69
N LYS A 123 -1.19 12.41 -5.61
CA LYS A 123 -2.32 11.81 -4.92
C LYS A 123 -2.08 11.77 -3.42
N VAL A 124 -2.98 12.41 -2.69
CA VAL A 124 -2.97 12.49 -1.21
C VAL A 124 -2.94 11.13 -0.52
N ILE A 125 -3.39 10.07 -1.20
CA ILE A 125 -3.41 8.69 -0.69
C ILE A 125 -2.00 8.17 -0.34
N PHE A 126 -0.96 8.73 -0.96
CA PHE A 126 0.44 8.35 -0.72
C PHE A 126 1.17 9.30 0.25
N ASN A 127 0.52 10.37 0.72
CA ASN A 127 1.17 11.30 1.65
C ASN A 127 1.35 10.66 3.04
N ARG A 128 2.15 11.32 3.88
CA ARG A 128 2.25 10.96 5.28
C ARG A 128 0.86 11.03 5.95
N PRO A 129 0.42 9.98 6.67
CA PRO A 129 -0.82 10.01 7.42
C PRO A 129 -0.89 11.18 8.40
N ALA A 130 -1.97 11.96 8.28
CA ALA A 130 -2.29 13.06 9.19
C ALA A 130 -3.43 12.71 10.16
N SER A 131 -4.05 11.55 9.98
CA SER A 131 -5.19 11.04 10.74
C SER A 131 -5.06 9.53 10.94
N ASN A 132 -6.12 8.88 11.45
CA ASN A 132 -6.14 7.44 11.71
C ASN A 132 -5.92 6.55 10.47
N ALA A 133 -6.16 7.08 9.25
CA ALA A 133 -5.87 6.40 7.99
C ALA A 133 -5.88 7.40 6.84
N ASN A 134 -5.04 7.18 5.83
CA ASN A 134 -5.16 7.90 4.57
C ASN A 134 -6.46 7.52 3.83
N VAL A 135 -6.89 8.42 2.93
CA VAL A 135 -7.85 8.04 1.88
C VAL A 135 -7.26 6.87 1.09
N SER A 136 -8.05 5.81 0.92
CA SER A 136 -7.59 4.58 0.30
C SER A 136 -7.54 4.64 -1.22
N PHE A 137 -6.61 3.93 -1.85
CA PHE A 137 -6.69 3.66 -3.28
C PHE A 137 -7.58 2.43 -3.51
N GLN A 138 -8.81 2.63 -4.01
CA GLN A 138 -9.74 1.54 -4.27
C GLN A 138 -9.70 1.12 -5.74
N ILE A 139 -9.58 -0.18 -5.98
CA ILE A 139 -9.80 -0.82 -7.28
C ILE A 139 -11.21 -1.41 -7.23
N THR A 140 -12.18 -0.71 -7.79
CA THR A 140 -13.60 -1.05 -7.70
C THR A 140 -13.96 -2.33 -8.46
N GLN A 141 -13.34 -2.53 -9.63
CA GLN A 141 -13.53 -3.70 -10.48
C GLN A 141 -12.28 -4.59 -10.47
N PHE A 142 -11.91 -5.14 -9.30
CA PHE A 142 -10.72 -5.98 -9.18
C PHE A 142 -10.95 -7.38 -9.79
N CYS A 143 -12.06 -8.02 -9.44
CA CYS A 143 -12.42 -9.33 -9.97
C CYS A 143 -13.94 -9.46 -10.01
N LEU A 144 -14.47 -10.00 -11.11
CA LEU A 144 -15.90 -10.29 -11.21
C LEU A 144 -16.26 -11.39 -10.20
N VAL A 145 -17.28 -11.17 -9.37
CA VAL A 145 -17.70 -12.12 -8.34
C VAL A 145 -18.07 -13.48 -8.94
N ASP A 146 -18.67 -13.51 -10.13
CA ASP A 146 -19.03 -14.74 -10.83
C ASP A 146 -17.82 -15.63 -11.14
N ILE A 147 -16.63 -15.04 -11.39
CA ILE A 147 -15.39 -15.81 -11.59
C ILE A 147 -15.01 -16.54 -10.30
N LEU A 148 -15.18 -15.90 -9.14
CA LEU A 148 -14.88 -16.49 -7.84
C LEU A 148 -15.94 -17.52 -7.41
N ARG A 149 -17.19 -17.37 -7.86
CA ARG A 149 -18.29 -18.31 -7.56
C ARG A 149 -18.36 -19.50 -8.51
N ALA A 150 -17.73 -19.45 -9.68
CA ALA A 150 -17.77 -20.53 -10.65
C ALA A 150 -17.16 -21.83 -10.06
N ASN A 151 -17.84 -22.96 -10.19
CA ASN A 151 -17.36 -24.26 -9.64
C ASN A 151 -15.98 -24.69 -10.17
N SER A 152 -15.62 -24.23 -11.37
CA SER A 152 -14.33 -24.55 -12.01
C SER A 152 -13.19 -23.61 -11.61
N ASN A 153 -13.46 -22.61 -10.75
CA ASN A 153 -12.43 -21.64 -10.36
C ASN A 153 -11.27 -22.30 -9.59
N THR A 154 -10.17 -21.57 -9.50
CA THR A 154 -8.94 -22.01 -8.85
C THR A 154 -8.47 -21.07 -7.74
N TYR A 155 -9.28 -20.05 -7.41
CA TYR A 155 -8.94 -18.97 -6.49
C TYR A 155 -9.56 -19.13 -5.10
N VAL A 156 -10.66 -19.88 -5.01
CA VAL A 156 -11.41 -20.10 -3.76
C VAL A 156 -11.13 -21.51 -3.24
N GLN A 157 -10.77 -21.59 -1.96
CA GLN A 157 -10.68 -22.84 -1.22
C GLN A 157 -11.42 -22.70 0.12
N ASP A 158 -12.37 -23.59 0.37
CA ASP A 158 -13.18 -23.63 1.59
C ASP A 158 -13.89 -22.30 1.92
N GLY A 159 -14.33 -21.56 0.89
CA GLY A 159 -14.98 -20.25 1.03
C GLY A 159 -14.01 -19.08 1.20
N PHE A 160 -12.70 -19.32 1.14
CA PHE A 160 -11.69 -18.27 1.31
C PHE A 160 -10.92 -17.99 0.01
N ILE A 161 -10.57 -16.73 -0.17
CA ILE A 161 -9.56 -16.28 -1.13
C ILE A 161 -8.29 -15.89 -0.39
N PHE A 162 -7.16 -15.95 -1.09
CA PHE A 162 -5.87 -15.48 -0.61
C PHE A 162 -5.42 -14.31 -1.45
N VAL A 163 -5.28 -13.15 -0.82
CA VAL A 163 -4.87 -11.91 -1.49
C VAL A 163 -3.47 -11.54 -1.02
N GLN A 164 -2.56 -11.41 -1.99
CA GLN A 164 -1.18 -11.02 -1.76
C GLN A 164 -0.98 -9.54 -2.12
N LEU A 165 -0.46 -8.77 -1.18
CA LEU A 165 0.14 -7.46 -1.39
C LEU A 165 1.63 -7.66 -1.65
N HIS A 166 2.16 -7.08 -2.72
CA HIS A 166 3.59 -7.06 -3.02
C HIS A 166 4.06 -5.62 -3.19
N ILE A 167 5.14 -5.27 -2.50
CA ILE A 167 5.78 -3.95 -2.58
C ILE A 167 7.14 -4.10 -3.26
N ASN A 168 7.34 -3.46 -4.40
CA ASN A 168 8.64 -3.48 -5.06
C ASN A 168 9.55 -2.38 -4.48
N PHE A 169 10.44 -2.73 -3.56
CA PHE A 169 11.43 -1.77 -3.03
C PHE A 169 12.65 -1.58 -3.93
N MET A 170 12.87 -2.45 -4.92
CA MET A 170 14.00 -2.35 -5.85
C MET A 170 13.77 -1.29 -6.93
N GLU A 171 12.51 -1.04 -7.26
CA GLU A 171 12.10 0.03 -8.17
C GLU A 171 11.44 1.13 -7.34
N SER A 172 12.09 2.29 -7.19
CA SER A 172 11.38 3.48 -6.73
C SER A 172 10.93 4.28 -7.93
N CYS A 173 9.69 4.75 -7.97
CA CYS A 173 9.27 5.69 -9.00
C CYS A 173 10.12 6.96 -8.89
N ALA A 174 10.90 7.23 -9.94
CA ALA A 174 11.67 8.46 -10.03
C ALA A 174 10.70 9.66 -10.05
N GLN A 175 11.01 10.70 -9.28
CA GLN A 175 10.31 11.97 -9.44
C GLN A 175 10.55 12.46 -10.87
N PRO A 176 9.56 13.03 -11.58
CA PRO A 176 9.89 13.95 -12.65
C PRO A 176 10.77 15.03 -12.01
N THR A 177 12.05 15.08 -12.39
CA THR A 177 12.93 16.15 -11.92
C THR A 177 12.24 17.47 -12.25
N PRO A 178 12.03 18.38 -11.29
CA PRO A 178 11.60 19.73 -11.65
C PRO A 178 12.60 20.23 -12.68
N ASN A 179 12.10 20.62 -13.86
CA ASN A 179 12.92 21.10 -14.97
C ASN A 179 14.07 21.93 -14.42
N LYS A 180 15.30 21.59 -14.80
CA LYS A 180 16.50 22.39 -14.57
C LYS A 180 16.47 23.70 -15.39
N GLU A 181 15.30 24.33 -15.54
CA GLU A 181 15.13 25.60 -16.25
C GLU A 181 15.76 26.77 -15.48
N TRP A 182 15.84 26.69 -14.15
CA TRP A 182 16.56 27.68 -13.34
C TRP A 182 18.08 27.64 -13.52
N LEU A 183 18.65 26.56 -14.08
CA LEU A 183 20.06 26.50 -14.49
C LEU A 183 20.30 27.13 -15.88
N LYS A 184 19.25 27.62 -16.56
CA LYS A 184 19.35 28.35 -17.84
C LYS A 184 19.18 29.86 -17.70
N THR A 185 19.05 30.39 -16.49
CA THR A 185 18.86 31.84 -16.28
C THR A 185 19.98 32.39 -15.42
N THR A 186 21.18 32.49 -15.98
CA THR A 186 22.15 33.52 -15.59
C THR A 186 23.03 33.87 -16.79
N GLN A 187 22.42 34.50 -17.78
CA GLN A 187 23.16 35.33 -18.72
C GLN A 187 22.27 36.52 -19.08
N ASP A 188 22.04 37.37 -18.08
CA ASP A 188 21.45 38.69 -18.27
C ASP A 188 22.42 39.56 -19.09
N PRO A 189 22.01 40.15 -20.23
CA PRO A 189 22.87 41.02 -21.04
C PRO A 189 23.14 42.41 -20.43
N ILE A 190 22.81 42.66 -19.16
CA ILE A 190 22.82 44.02 -18.59
C ILE A 190 24.06 44.32 -17.70
N GLN A 191 24.95 43.35 -17.46
CA GLN A 191 26.19 43.62 -16.71
C GLN A 191 27.47 43.80 -17.55
N THR A 192 27.38 43.95 -18.88
CA THR A 192 28.59 44.19 -19.69
C THR A 192 28.99 45.67 -19.80
N ASN A 193 28.15 46.63 -19.38
CA ASN A 193 28.41 48.07 -19.59
C ASN A 193 28.99 48.85 -18.40
N ILE A 194 29.55 48.19 -17.38
CA ILE A 194 30.17 48.89 -16.23
C ILE A 194 31.70 48.70 -16.15
N LEU A 195 32.29 47.80 -16.96
CA LEU A 195 33.75 47.60 -16.96
C LEU A 195 34.48 48.21 -18.18
N GLU A 196 33.80 48.60 -19.25
CA GLU A 196 34.44 49.26 -20.40
C GLU A 196 34.63 50.78 -20.24
N ASN A 197 33.90 51.44 -19.32
CA ASN A 197 34.03 52.89 -19.06
C ASN A 197 35.03 53.24 -17.93
N MET A 198 35.86 52.29 -17.47
CA MET A 198 36.96 52.55 -16.53
C MET A 198 38.36 52.31 -17.12
N MET A 199 38.49 52.04 -18.43
CA MET A 199 39.79 51.88 -19.11
C MET A 199 40.09 52.91 -20.20
N THR A 200 39.31 53.98 -20.29
CA THR A 200 39.62 55.16 -21.12
C THR A 200 39.63 56.42 -20.27
N ASN A 201 40.74 56.61 -19.57
CA ASN A 201 41.33 57.90 -19.21
C ASN A 201 42.86 57.73 -19.22
#